data_AF-A0AAQ2EPR2-F1
#
_entry.id   AF-A0AAQ2EPR2-F1
#
_cell.length_a   1.000
_cell.length_b   1.000
_cell.length_c   1.000
_cell.angle_alpha   90.00
_cell.angle_beta   90.00
_cell.angle_gamma   90.00
#
_symmetry.space_group_name_H-M   'P 1'
#
loop_
_entity.id
_entity.type
_entity.pdbx_description
1 polymer ?
#
loop_
_entity_poly.entity_id
_entity_poly.type
_entity_poly.pdbx_seq_one_letter_code
_entity_poly.pdbx_strand_id
1 'polypeptide(L)'
;ISAADSAVVKATILDGDGVEVEGAVVNFSSTLGNLIPSIGTALTNGSGVASINLTSGTVEGAGVITAQYEGVEQTLGFYTKGDAVNPDQSTADISFSILQNCPADFKSQRDASQCDTVTSI
;
A
#
# COMPACT_ATOMS: atom_id res chain seq x y z
N ILE A 1 0.35 -11.28 2.25
CA ILE A 1 -0.02 -9.89 2.62
C ILE A 1 -1.14 -9.38 1.72
N SER A 2 -1.96 -8.49 2.25
CA SER A 2 -3.12 -7.87 1.60
C SER A 2 -3.25 -6.42 2.08
N ALA A 3 -4.20 -5.67 1.53
CA ALA A 3 -4.49 -4.31 1.95
C ALA A 3 -5.05 -4.26 3.38
N ALA A 4 -5.71 -5.33 3.82
CA ALA A 4 -6.18 -5.48 5.19
C ALA A 4 -5.11 -6.06 6.13
N ASP A 5 -4.15 -6.85 5.61
CA ASP A 5 -3.17 -7.59 6.39
C ASP A 5 -1.74 -7.31 5.92
N SER A 6 -1.07 -6.40 6.64
CA SER A 6 0.35 -6.09 6.46
C SER A 6 1.25 -7.09 7.20
N ALA A 7 2.49 -7.25 6.74
CA ALA A 7 3.51 -8.04 7.42
C ALA A 7 4.55 -7.17 8.13
N VAL A 8 5.08 -7.69 9.24
CA VAL A 8 6.27 -7.14 9.90
C VAL A 8 7.43 -8.06 9.59
N VAL A 9 8.46 -7.52 8.95
CA VAL A 9 9.67 -8.26 8.59
C VAL A 9 10.73 -7.92 9.63
N LYS A 10 11.41 -8.96 10.13
CA LYS A 10 12.43 -8.83 11.17
C LYS A 10 13.72 -9.47 10.69
N ALA A 11 14.83 -8.74 10.81
CA ALA A 11 16.18 -9.25 10.62
C ALA A 11 16.92 -9.20 11.94
N THR A 12 17.50 -10.32 12.35
CA THR A 12 18.33 -10.42 13.55
C THR A 12 19.79 -10.45 13.13
N ILE A 13 20.58 -9.52 13.66
CA ILE A 13 22.01 -9.40 13.40
C ILE A 13 22.78 -9.81 14.65
N LEU A 14 23.69 -10.77 14.47
CA LEU A 14 24.61 -11.26 15.48
C LEU A 14 26.05 -11.04 14.99
N ASP A 15 26.98 -10.81 15.90
CA ASP A 15 28.41 -10.73 15.58
C ASP A 15 29.05 -12.12 15.43
N GLY A 16 30.37 -12.16 15.23
CA GLY A 16 31.13 -13.40 15.08
C GLY A 16 31.14 -14.31 16.31
N ASP A 17 30.81 -13.78 17.49
CA ASP A 17 30.72 -14.50 18.76
C ASP A 17 29.26 -14.85 19.12
N GLY A 18 28.31 -14.48 18.26
CA GLY A 18 26.87 -14.73 18.44
C GLY A 18 26.16 -13.72 19.33
N VAL A 19 26.78 -12.56 19.59
CA VAL A 19 26.21 -11.48 20.40
C VAL A 19 25.35 -10.57 19.53
N GLU A 20 24.22 -10.11 20.08
CA GLU A 20 23.33 -9.19 19.38
C GLU A 20 23.99 -7.84 19.09
N VAL A 21 23.95 -7.40 17.83
CA VAL A 21 24.54 -6.12 17.41
C VAL A 21 23.46 -5.04 17.43
N GLU A 22 23.52 -4.12 18.38
CA GLU A 22 22.64 -2.94 18.45
C GLU A 22 23.15 -1.79 17.55
N GLY A 23 22.23 -1.03 16.95
CA GLY A 23 22.56 0.16 16.15
C GLY A 23 23.13 -0.14 14.76
N ALA A 24 23.08 -1.40 14.30
CA ALA A 24 23.44 -1.79 12.96
C ALA A 24 22.37 -1.34 11.95
N VAL A 25 22.81 -0.80 10.80
CA VAL A 25 21.91 -0.37 9.72
C VAL A 25 21.63 -1.55 8.80
N VAL A 26 20.38 -2.02 8.77
CA VAL A 26 19.91 -3.06 7.86
C VAL A 26 19.18 -2.42 6.69
N ASN A 27 19.51 -2.85 5.47
CA ASN A 27 18.88 -2.40 4.23
C ASN A 27 17.91 -3.48 3.75
N PHE A 28 16.64 -3.12 3.65
CA PHE A 28 15.56 -3.96 3.15
C PHE A 28 15.17 -3.53 1.75
N SER A 29 14.98 -4.51 0.86
CA SER A 29 14.41 -4.29 -0.47
C SER A 29 13.38 -5.38 -0.77
N SER A 30 12.37 -5.05 -1.57
CA SER A 30 11.31 -5.99 -1.94
C SER A 30 10.98 -5.89 -3.42
N THR A 31 10.70 -7.03 -4.07
CA THR A 31 10.31 -7.06 -5.48
C THR A 31 8.83 -6.73 -5.71
N LEU A 32 7.97 -6.99 -4.72
CA LEU A 32 6.55 -6.66 -4.72
C LEU A 32 6.16 -6.03 -3.39
N GLY A 33 4.97 -5.42 -3.34
CA GLY A 33 4.52 -4.72 -2.13
C GLY A 33 5.26 -3.40 -1.90
N ASN A 34 4.97 -2.77 -0.77
CA ASN A 34 5.59 -1.51 -0.38
C ASN A 34 6.23 -1.64 1.01
N LEU A 35 7.42 -1.07 1.16
CA LEU A 35 8.12 -1.02 2.45
C LEU A 35 7.74 0.26 3.20
N ILE A 36 7.61 0.14 4.52
CA ILE A 36 7.36 1.26 5.43
C ILE A 36 8.38 1.18 6.58
N PRO A 37 9.34 2.11 6.66
CA PRO A 37 9.53 3.27 5.78
C PRO A 37 9.98 2.91 4.35
N SER A 38 9.64 3.74 3.37
CA SER A 38 9.90 3.47 1.94
C SER A 38 11.38 3.48 1.55
N ILE A 39 12.22 4.14 2.35
CA ILE A 39 13.68 4.11 2.19
C ILE A 39 14.28 2.72 2.44
N GLY A 40 13.51 1.80 3.04
CA GLY A 40 13.93 0.43 3.24
C GLY A 40 14.96 0.22 4.35
N THR A 41 15.33 1.23 5.14
CA THR A 41 16.37 1.08 6.16
C THR A 41 15.80 1.05 7.58
N ALA A 42 16.41 0.25 8.45
CA ALA A 42 16.10 0.23 9.88
C ALA A 42 17.35 -0.06 10.73
N LEU A 43 17.38 0.48 11.94
CA LEU A 43 18.40 0.18 12.94
C LEU A 43 18.00 -1.06 13.75
N THR A 44 18.98 -1.90 14.09
CA THR A 44 18.79 -2.96 15.07
C THR A 44 18.61 -2.38 16.47
N ASN A 45 17.69 -2.96 17.25
CA ASN A 45 17.49 -2.61 18.66
C ASN A 45 18.51 -3.34 19.58
N GLY A 46 18.38 -3.17 20.89
CA GLY A 46 19.21 -3.86 21.91
C GLY A 46 19.11 -5.39 21.94
N SER A 47 18.32 -6.00 21.07
CA SER A 47 18.29 -7.46 20.83
C SER A 47 18.78 -7.81 19.41
N GLY A 48 19.47 -6.89 18.73
CA GLY A 48 19.99 -7.12 17.39
C GLY A 48 18.92 -7.19 16.31
N VAL A 49 17.68 -6.79 16.60
CA VAL A 49 16.55 -6.93 15.67
C VAL A 49 16.25 -5.61 14.97
N ALA A 50 16.40 -5.58 13.65
CA ALA A 50 15.88 -4.54 12.77
C ALA A 50 14.50 -4.97 12.25
N SER A 51 13.53 -4.04 12.20
CA SER A 51 12.16 -4.34 11.76
C SER A 51 11.66 -3.34 10.72
N ILE A 52 10.93 -3.83 9.71
CA ILE A 52 10.28 -3.02 8.70
C ILE A 52 8.87 -3.55 8.40
N ASN A 53 7.94 -2.66 8.07
CA ASN A 53 6.60 -3.07 7.64
C ASN A 53 6.57 -3.27 6.12
N LEU A 54 5.93 -4.36 5.69
CA LEU A 54 5.69 -4.71 4.30
C LEU A 54 4.18 -4.76 4.06
N THR A 55 3.67 -3.88 3.22
CA THR A 55 2.26 -3.80 2.83
C THR A 55 2.06 -4.35 1.42
N SER A 56 0.82 -4.71 1.06
CA SER A 56 0.54 -5.10 -0.32
C SER A 56 0.78 -3.94 -1.28
N GLY A 57 1.09 -4.28 -2.53
CA GLY A 57 1.10 -3.37 -3.65
C GLY A 57 -0.18 -3.52 -4.45
N THR A 58 -0.19 -2.97 -5.66
CA THR A 58 -1.29 -3.09 -6.63
C THR A 58 -1.16 -4.32 -7.54
N VAL A 59 -0.08 -5.09 -7.37
CA VAL A 59 0.25 -6.25 -8.20
C VAL A 59 0.15 -7.50 -7.35
N GLU A 60 -0.67 -8.45 -7.80
CA GLU A 60 -0.80 -9.78 -7.19
C GLU A 60 0.37 -10.67 -7.62
N GLY A 61 0.89 -11.47 -6.69
CA GLY A 61 1.87 -12.50 -7.01
C GLY A 61 2.87 -12.81 -5.91
N ALA A 62 3.88 -13.59 -6.27
CA ALA A 62 4.99 -13.94 -5.40
C ALA A 62 6.08 -12.86 -5.46
N GLY A 63 6.43 -12.33 -4.29
CA GLY A 63 7.51 -11.37 -4.09
C GLY A 63 8.64 -11.98 -3.27
N VAL A 64 9.81 -11.35 -3.36
CA VAL A 64 10.97 -11.66 -2.52
C VAL A 64 11.36 -10.39 -1.77
N ILE A 65 11.52 -10.52 -0.46
CA ILE A 65 12.11 -9.49 0.38
C ILE A 65 13.54 -9.89 0.74
N THR A 66 14.45 -8.93 0.69
CA THR A 66 15.87 -9.09 0.98
C THR A 66 16.25 -8.17 2.11
N ALA A 67 16.95 -8.70 3.12
CA ALA A 67 17.61 -7.93 4.16
C ALA A 67 19.12 -8.02 3.98
N GLN A 68 19.81 -6.88 3.96
CA GLN A 68 21.24 -6.76 3.73
C GLN A 68 21.91 -6.02 4.90
N TYR A 69 23.02 -6.56 5.37
CA TYR A 69 23.92 -5.94 6.34
C TYR A 69 25.37 -6.26 6.00
N GLU A 70 26.21 -5.23 5.83
CA GLU A 70 27.65 -5.35 5.51
C GLU A 70 28.02 -6.35 4.39
N GLY A 71 27.18 -6.44 3.35
CA GLY A 71 27.39 -7.34 2.21
C GLY A 71 26.89 -8.77 2.41
N VAL A 72 26.34 -9.09 3.58
CA VAL A 72 25.59 -10.32 3.83
C VAL A 72 24.12 -10.07 3.53
N GLU A 73 23.50 -10.97 2.77
CA GLU A 73 22.09 -10.89 2.39
C GLU A 73 21.33 -12.14 2.83
N GLN A 74 20.08 -11.94 3.22
CA GLN A 74 19.10 -12.99 3.47
C GLN A 74 17.80 -12.66 2.74
N THR A 75 17.14 -13.67 2.19
CA THR A 75 15.93 -13.50 1.39
C THR A 75 14.77 -14.34 1.93
N LEU A 76 13.55 -13.81 1.79
CA LEU A 76 12.31 -14.50 2.13
C LEU A 76 11.30 -14.32 0.99
N GLY A 77 10.70 -15.42 0.56
CA GLY A 77 9.58 -15.40 -0.38
C GLY A 77 8.26 -15.12 0.34
N PHE A 78 7.39 -14.32 -0.28
CA PHE A 78 6.04 -14.06 0.22
C PHE A 78 5.05 -13.95 -0.95
N TYR A 79 3.75 -14.02 -0.64
CA TYR A 79 2.68 -13.77 -1.60
C TYR A 79 1.90 -12.51 -1.23
N THR A 80 1.58 -11.68 -2.23
CA THR A 80 0.72 -10.50 -2.09
C THR A 80 -0.51 -10.62 -2.97
N LYS A 81 -1.65 -10.14 -2.46
CA LYS A 81 -2.91 -10.09 -3.22
C LYS A 81 -3.01 -8.92 -4.21
N GLY A 82 -2.05 -7.99 -4.21
CA GLY A 82 -2.10 -6.86 -5.13
C GLY A 82 -3.28 -5.91 -4.93
N ASP A 83 -3.94 -5.97 -3.78
CA ASP A 83 -5.21 -5.31 -3.49
C ASP A 83 -5.04 -3.93 -2.84
N ALA A 84 -3.84 -3.36 -2.87
CA ALA A 84 -3.63 -1.98 -2.44
C ALA A 84 -4.44 -1.03 -3.32
N VAL A 85 -5.11 -0.06 -2.69
CA VAL A 85 -5.83 0.98 -3.41
C VAL A 85 -4.80 1.81 -4.17
N ASN A 86 -4.89 1.80 -5.50
CA ASN A 86 -4.12 2.71 -6.33
C ASN A 86 -4.84 4.07 -6.38
N PRO A 87 -4.33 5.13 -5.74
CA PRO A 87 -4.97 6.45 -5.79
C PRO A 87 -5.05 7.01 -7.22
N ASP A 88 -4.17 6.58 -8.12
CA ASP A 88 -4.15 6.98 -9.53
C ASP A 88 -5.12 6.17 -10.42
N GLN A 89 -5.78 5.15 -9.86
CA GLN A 89 -6.84 4.37 -10.54
C GLN A 89 -8.16 4.42 -9.77
N SER A 90 -8.21 5.09 -8.62
CA SER A 90 -9.41 5.26 -7.83
C SER A 90 -10.07 6.59 -8.17
N THR A 91 -10.56 6.74 -9.40
CA THR A 91 -11.48 7.83 -9.74
C THR A 91 -12.83 7.50 -9.12
N ALA A 92 -13.18 8.18 -8.02
CA ALA A 92 -14.57 8.24 -7.61
C ALA A 92 -15.29 9.12 -8.66
N ASP A 93 -15.93 8.49 -9.65
CA ASP A 93 -16.80 9.20 -10.59
C ASP A 93 -18.01 9.74 -9.82
N ILE A 94 -17.91 11.00 -9.38
CA ILE A 94 -19.02 11.71 -8.75
C ILE A 94 -19.74 12.49 -9.84
N SER A 95 -20.76 11.89 -10.45
CA SER A 95 -21.63 12.56 -11.41
C SER A 95 -22.84 13.20 -10.72
N PHE A 96 -23.07 14.49 -10.94
CA PHE A 96 -24.33 15.15 -10.61
C PHE A 96 -24.98 15.68 -11.89
N SER A 97 -26.29 15.51 -12.03
CA SER A 97 -27.09 16.06 -13.12
C SER A 97 -28.00 17.14 -12.56
N ILE A 98 -27.89 18.36 -13.09
CA ILE A 98 -28.80 19.45 -12.72
C ILE A 98 -29.90 19.47 -13.78
N LEU A 99 -31.13 19.20 -13.34
CA LEU A 99 -32.32 19.34 -14.16
C LEU A 99 -32.73 20.82 -14.15
N GLN A 100 -32.82 21.43 -15.33
CA GLN A 100 -33.29 22.81 -15.52
C GLN A 100 -34.51 22.84 -16.44
N ASN A 101 -35.21 23.97 -16.43
CA ASN A 101 -36.38 24.20 -17.29
C ASN A 101 -37.51 23.16 -17.13
N CYS A 102 -37.60 22.54 -15.95
CA CYS A 102 -38.66 21.59 -15.62
C CYS A 102 -40.03 22.27 -15.60
N PRO A 103 -41.10 21.61 -16.07
CA PRO A 103 -42.46 22.13 -15.99
C PRO A 103 -42.93 22.25 -14.53
N ALA A 104 -43.92 23.12 -14.29
CA ALA A 104 -44.37 23.49 -12.94
C ALA A 104 -44.88 22.30 -12.09
N ASP A 105 -45.33 21.24 -12.75
CA ASP A 105 -45.82 19.99 -12.18
C ASP A 105 -44.74 18.91 -12.01
N PHE A 106 -43.48 19.19 -12.37
CA PHE A 106 -42.35 18.29 -12.11
C PHE A 106 -42.24 17.94 -10.61
N LYS A 107 -42.66 18.86 -9.73
CA LYS A 107 -42.70 18.59 -8.28
C LYS A 107 -43.69 17.49 -7.87
N SER A 108 -44.60 17.11 -8.75
CA SER A 108 -45.59 16.08 -8.52
C SER A 108 -45.29 14.82 -9.33
N GLN A 109 -44.73 14.95 -10.54
CA GLN A 109 -44.46 13.83 -11.44
C GLN A 109 -43.03 13.25 -11.33
N ARG A 110 -42.05 14.07 -10.91
CA ARG A 110 -40.61 13.70 -10.79
C ARG A 110 -40.04 13.03 -12.05
N ASP A 111 -40.60 13.32 -13.22
CA ASP A 111 -40.15 12.76 -14.49
C ASP A 111 -39.01 13.61 -15.08
N ALA A 112 -37.78 13.09 -14.97
CA ALA A 112 -36.58 13.77 -15.42
C ALA A 112 -36.49 13.92 -16.95
N SER A 113 -37.29 13.18 -17.73
CA SER A 113 -37.32 13.29 -19.20
C SER A 113 -37.97 14.57 -19.71
N GLN A 114 -38.73 15.26 -18.84
CA GLN A 114 -39.39 16.52 -19.13
C GLN A 114 -38.56 17.75 -18.72
N CYS A 115 -37.34 17.52 -18.28
CA CYS A 115 -36.40 18.57 -17.90
C CYS A 115 -35.17 18.51 -18.78
N ASP A 116 -34.56 19.68 -19.01
CA ASP A 116 -33.27 19.75 -19.66
C ASP A 116 -32.19 19.30 -18.66
N THR A 117 -31.40 18.30 -19.03
CA THR A 117 -30.27 17.86 -18.23
C THR A 117 -29.05 18.71 -18.58
N VAL A 118 -28.54 19.46 -17.62
CA VAL A 118 -27.21 20.07 -17.77
C VAL A 118 -26.19 19.01 -17.39
N THR A 119 -25.61 18.36 -18.40
CA THR A 119 -24.40 17.56 -18.22
C THR A 119 -23.26 18.55 -18.07
N SER A 120 -22.86 18.85 -16.83
CA SER A 120 -21.59 19.52 -16.61
C SER A 120 -20.47 18.53 -16.94
N ILE A 121 -19.55 19.02 -17.77
CA ILE A 121 -18.27 18.45 -18.21
C ILE A 121 -17.55 17.65 -17.11
#